data_AF-G5K0Z8-F1
#
_entry.id   AF-G5K0Z8-F1
#
_cell.length_a   1.000
_cell.length_b   1.000
_cell.length_c   1.000
_cell.angle_alpha   90.00
_cell.angle_beta   90.00
_cell.angle_gamma   90.00
#
_symmetry.space_group_name_H-M   'P 1'
#
loop_
_entity.id
_entity.type
_entity.pdbx_description
1 polymer ?
#
loop_
_entity_poly.entity_id
_entity_poly.type
_entity_poly.pdbx_seq_one_letter_code
_entity_poly.pdbx_strand_id
1 'polypeptide(L)'
;MDILKTVIQYILDLGAAVFVAFLMLVVGLLMKMKFRDAFSAALTLGIAFTGMGILVNFIMTSMGAAANDLTTHTGISLPAVDIGWPGAANISWAWPYAFLMFPLQLGINFLLLVTNQTKTLNVDLWNVWNKIFTAVIVTYFTNNVFFGFLAAAIIIVLELKLGDVFAPEVERLTGIPGVTVPHFICLIAVLLHPIDELLKKIPLLNKQFDADTLKDKIGIFGENAVMGAIIGFILGLSSGNGIKYAFTLAVQAATALTLFPMVFKLFSQALSPISEVVSEFMRERFEDREVYIGLDWPILAGTDFNSYPKSPEIEVMPIPENMQHQYLLISASWSHFRQLKNQPAVDSGIIRLTQTGYQIIAGFNSGKKPTSEIFMHILAHSARLAVNKDHRVVVHNHATNLVLYSLLNEVTSKSLTLDLWSVLTESIVVFPDGIAVLPWEVPGTRQIGLDTARELKDHRLVVWAKHGVLSTGVDYQDCFGLIETANKAAKIALDLKMISQKNLKECNILTIDNLKEVCQALKVDGKYLD
;
A
#
# COMPACT_ATOMS: atom_id res chain seq x y z
N MET A 1 -5.89 24.37 40.75
CA MET A 1 -6.19 24.84 39.38
C MET A 1 -5.12 25.79 38.86
N ASP A 2 -4.60 26.71 39.67
CA ASP A 2 -3.62 27.71 39.20
C ASP A 2 -2.28 27.12 38.76
N ILE A 3 -1.72 26.14 39.49
CA ILE A 3 -0.47 25.46 39.08
C ILE A 3 -0.64 24.73 37.74
N LEU A 4 -1.75 24.01 37.58
CA LEU A 4 -2.08 23.32 36.32
C LEU A 4 -2.27 24.32 35.18
N LYS A 5 -2.94 25.44 35.44
CA LYS A 5 -3.11 26.54 34.48
C LYS A 5 -1.77 27.18 34.11
N THR A 6 -0.87 27.41 35.06
CA THR A 6 0.46 27.97 34.82
C THR A 6 1.34 27.02 34.00
N VAL A 7 1.33 25.72 34.31
CA VAL A 7 2.08 24.71 33.54
C VAL A 7 1.51 24.57 32.12
N ILE A 8 0.18 24.50 31.99
CA ILE A 8 -0.46 24.41 30.67
C ILE A 8 -0.22 25.69 29.87
N GLN A 9 -0.35 26.86 30.47
CA GLN A 9 -0.07 28.14 29.80
C GLN A 9 1.37 28.22 29.34
N TYR A 10 2.33 27.81 30.19
CA TYR A 10 3.74 27.74 29.80
C TYR A 10 3.97 26.84 28.57
N ILE A 11 3.28 25.70 28.48
CA ILE A 11 3.40 24.81 27.31
C ILE A 11 2.65 25.38 26.09
N LEU A 12 1.50 26.05 26.28
CA LEU A 12 0.80 26.74 25.21
C LEU A 12 1.62 27.89 24.62
N ASP A 13 2.37 28.60 25.46
CA ASP A 13 3.29 29.68 25.04
C ASP A 13 4.46 29.15 24.18
N LEU A 14 4.78 27.84 24.26
CA LEU A 14 5.75 27.17 23.36
C LEU A 14 5.16 26.87 21.97
N GLY A 15 3.85 27.05 21.79
CA GLY A 15 3.13 26.82 20.53
C GLY A 15 2.57 25.40 20.38
N ALA A 16 1.55 25.28 19.53
CA ALA A 16 0.79 24.03 19.35
C ALA A 16 1.64 22.84 18.90
N ALA A 17 2.67 23.06 18.08
CA ALA A 17 3.55 21.98 17.60
C ALA A 17 4.29 21.29 18.76
N VAL A 18 4.78 22.06 19.73
CA VAL A 18 5.48 21.56 20.91
C VAL A 18 4.49 20.90 21.88
N PHE A 19 3.33 21.53 22.09
CA PHE A 19 2.26 20.99 22.94
C PHE A 19 1.78 19.62 22.44
N VAL A 20 1.48 19.48 21.15
CA VAL A 20 0.98 18.21 20.59
C VAL A 20 2.05 17.12 20.58
N ALA A 21 3.29 17.45 20.21
CA ALA A 21 4.39 16.49 20.27
C ALA A 21 4.59 15.96 21.69
N PHE A 22 4.61 16.86 22.69
CA PHE A 22 4.72 16.46 24.09
C PHE A 22 3.54 15.60 24.56
N LEU A 23 2.31 15.99 24.21
CA LEU A 23 1.12 15.22 24.53
C LEU A 23 1.19 13.81 23.96
N MET A 24 1.59 13.65 22.69
CA MET A 24 1.70 12.34 22.05
C MET A 24 2.83 11.49 22.62
N LEU A 25 3.94 12.11 23.07
CA LEU A 25 4.97 11.40 23.83
C LEU A 25 4.41 10.82 25.13
N VAL A 26 3.67 11.63 25.89
CA VAL A 26 3.04 11.20 27.15
C VAL A 26 2.04 10.08 26.90
N VAL A 27 1.16 10.25 25.91
CA VAL A 27 0.18 9.22 25.51
C VAL A 27 0.88 7.94 25.10
N GLY A 28 1.89 8.00 24.24
CA GLY A 28 2.62 6.81 23.80
C GLY A 28 3.28 6.06 24.95
N LEU A 29 3.89 6.78 25.90
CA LEU A 29 4.47 6.18 27.11
C LEU A 29 3.42 5.55 28.03
N LEU A 30 2.27 6.19 28.22
CA LEU A 30 1.15 5.64 28.99
C LEU A 30 0.61 4.35 28.37
N MET A 31 0.64 4.25 27.04
CA MET A 31 0.25 3.06 26.27
C MET A 31 1.37 2.02 26.18
N LYS A 32 2.42 2.12 27.00
CA LYS A 32 3.56 1.19 27.08
C LYS A 32 4.42 1.10 25.81
N MET A 33 4.40 2.12 24.94
CA MET A 33 5.38 2.21 23.85
C MET A 33 6.79 2.36 24.42
N LYS A 34 7.80 1.79 23.75
CA LYS A 34 9.20 2.03 24.12
C LYS A 34 9.51 3.52 23.95
N PHE A 35 10.26 4.10 24.90
CA PHE A 35 10.59 5.53 24.87
C PHE A 35 11.18 5.99 23.53
N ARG A 36 12.05 5.19 22.92
CA ARG A 36 12.62 5.48 21.59
C ARG A 36 11.54 5.67 20.53
N ASP A 37 10.57 4.77 20.49
CA ASP A 37 9.53 4.74 19.47
C ASP A 37 8.52 5.87 19.71
N ALA A 38 8.13 6.09 20.98
CA ALA A 38 7.25 7.19 21.39
C ALA A 38 7.88 8.57 21.14
N PHE A 39 9.17 8.75 21.45
CA PHE A 39 9.90 10.00 21.20
C PHE A 39 10.06 10.27 19.70
N SER A 40 10.39 9.24 18.91
CA SER A 40 10.50 9.38 17.46
C SER A 40 9.16 9.78 16.83
N ALA A 41 8.07 9.13 17.22
CA ALA A 41 6.71 9.45 16.76
C ALA A 41 6.31 10.88 17.14
N ALA A 42 6.49 11.27 18.40
CA ALA A 42 6.21 12.59 18.91
C ALA A 42 7.00 13.71 18.20
N LEU A 43 8.31 13.53 18.02
CA LEU A 43 9.16 14.49 17.33
C LEU A 43 8.76 14.63 15.85
N THR A 44 8.47 13.51 15.18
CA THR A 44 8.01 13.50 13.79
C THR A 44 6.70 14.28 13.65
N LEU A 45 5.78 14.13 14.61
CA LEU A 45 4.53 14.88 14.62
C LEU A 45 4.77 16.38 14.79
N GLY A 46 5.65 16.79 15.70
CA GLY A 46 6.03 18.19 15.88
C GLY A 46 6.62 18.80 14.60
N ILE A 47 7.52 18.06 13.93
CA ILE A 47 8.09 18.45 12.63
C ILE A 47 6.98 18.59 11.56
N ALA A 48 6.04 17.65 11.52
CA ALA A 48 4.94 17.68 10.56
C ALA A 48 4.06 18.92 10.75
N PHE A 49 3.76 19.30 12.00
CA PHE A 49 3.04 20.52 12.33
C PHE A 49 3.78 21.80 11.94
N THR A 50 5.06 21.90 12.28
CA THR A 50 5.87 23.06 11.90
C THR A 50 5.97 23.17 10.38
N GLY A 51 6.23 22.06 9.69
CA GLY A 51 6.30 22.01 8.23
C GLY A 51 4.98 22.42 7.58
N MET A 52 3.85 21.97 8.13
CA MET A 52 2.54 22.33 7.62
C MET A 52 2.19 23.79 7.90
N GLY A 53 2.58 24.34 9.05
CA GLY A 53 2.43 25.76 9.36
C GLY A 53 3.18 26.66 8.38
N ILE A 54 4.42 26.29 8.02
CA ILE A 54 5.20 26.98 6.99
C ILE A 54 4.47 26.93 5.64
N LEU A 55 3.97 25.75 5.26
CA LEU A 55 3.27 25.55 4.00
C LEU A 55 1.96 26.34 3.91
N VAL A 56 1.14 26.32 4.96
CA VAL A 56 -0.10 27.10 5.03
C VAL A 56 0.22 28.60 4.93
N ASN A 57 1.21 29.09 5.69
CA ASN A 57 1.62 30.50 5.60
C ASN A 57 2.10 30.86 4.18
N PHE A 58 2.88 29.98 3.56
CA PHE A 58 3.34 30.17 2.19
C PHE A 58 2.17 30.28 1.20
N ILE A 59 1.15 29.42 1.30
CA ILE A 59 -0.08 29.50 0.48
C ILE A 59 -0.84 30.80 0.76
N MET A 60 -1.07 31.14 2.03
CA MET A 60 -1.79 32.35 2.43
C MET A 60 -1.10 33.62 1.92
N THR A 61 0.22 33.70 2.02
CA THR A 61 0.99 34.87 1.59
C THR A 61 1.06 34.98 0.07
N SER A 62 1.25 33.86 -0.64
CA SER A 62 1.37 33.87 -2.11
C SER A 62 0.02 34.02 -2.81
N MET A 63 -0.95 33.17 -2.48
CA MET A 63 -2.25 33.10 -3.15
C MET A 63 -3.28 34.06 -2.55
N GLY A 64 -3.17 34.42 -1.26
CA GLY A 64 -4.07 35.38 -0.62
C GLY A 64 -3.94 36.79 -1.20
N ALA A 65 -2.72 37.22 -1.56
CA ALA A 65 -2.50 38.48 -2.27
C ALA A 65 -3.20 38.49 -3.64
N ALA A 66 -3.02 37.41 -4.43
CA ALA A 66 -3.67 37.27 -5.74
C ALA A 66 -5.21 37.30 -5.64
N ALA A 67 -5.76 36.66 -4.61
CA ALA A 67 -7.20 36.65 -4.36
C ALA A 67 -7.73 38.03 -3.95
N ASN A 68 -6.99 38.76 -3.10
CA ASN A 68 -7.36 40.13 -2.73
C ASN A 68 -7.31 41.08 -3.93
N ASP A 69 -6.27 40.98 -4.76
CA ASP A 69 -6.13 41.79 -5.97
C ASP A 69 -7.26 41.50 -6.97
N LEU A 70 -7.62 40.21 -7.14
CA LEU A 70 -8.79 39.80 -7.90
C LEU A 70 -10.07 40.48 -7.39
N THR A 71 -10.29 40.54 -6.08
CA THR A 71 -11.43 41.25 -5.49
C THR A 71 -11.42 42.74 -5.81
N THR A 72 -10.28 43.41 -5.68
CA THR A 72 -10.18 44.87 -5.97
C THR A 72 -10.44 45.20 -7.44
N HIS A 73 -10.04 44.32 -8.37
CA HIS A 73 -10.15 44.56 -9.80
C HIS A 73 -11.48 44.09 -10.42
N THR A 74 -12.13 43.06 -9.86
CA THR A 74 -13.36 42.48 -10.42
C THR A 74 -14.62 42.86 -9.64
N GLY A 75 -14.48 43.42 -8.43
CA GLY A 75 -15.59 43.68 -7.51
C GLY A 75 -16.17 42.41 -6.86
N ILE A 76 -15.61 41.23 -7.14
CA ILE A 76 -16.01 39.96 -6.53
C ILE A 76 -15.37 39.86 -5.14
N SER A 77 -16.14 40.15 -4.08
CA SER A 77 -15.68 40.00 -2.70
C SER A 77 -15.79 38.55 -2.24
N LEU A 78 -14.65 37.89 -2.09
CA LEU A 78 -14.53 36.57 -1.45
C LEU A 78 -13.79 36.75 -0.11
N PRO A 79 -14.50 37.10 0.98
CA PRO A 79 -13.87 37.44 2.25
C PRO A 79 -13.36 36.22 3.03
N ALA A 80 -13.70 35.01 2.60
CA ALA A 80 -13.33 33.78 3.27
C ALA A 80 -12.10 33.17 2.62
N VAL A 81 -11.04 32.96 3.40
CA VAL A 81 -9.86 32.21 3.00
C VAL A 81 -9.87 30.86 3.72
N ASP A 82 -9.79 29.78 2.96
CA ASP A 82 -9.67 28.43 3.52
C ASP A 82 -8.23 28.22 4.02
N ILE A 83 -8.09 28.10 5.34
CA ILE A 83 -6.81 27.86 6.02
C ILE A 83 -6.45 26.37 6.09
N GLY A 84 -7.33 25.51 5.58
CA GLY A 84 -7.23 24.06 5.67
C GLY A 84 -7.39 23.53 7.10
N TRP A 85 -7.51 22.20 7.20
CA TRP A 85 -7.58 21.53 8.50
C TRP A 85 -6.36 21.76 9.40
N PRO A 86 -5.10 21.92 8.93
CA PRO A 86 -3.96 22.13 9.83
C PRO A 86 -4.01 23.49 10.53
N GLY A 87 -4.48 24.53 9.83
CA GLY A 87 -4.69 25.85 10.41
C GLY A 87 -5.77 25.81 11.50
N ALA A 88 -6.89 25.14 11.23
CA ALA A 88 -7.94 24.94 12.21
C ALA A 88 -7.46 24.14 13.44
N ALA A 89 -6.68 23.07 13.24
CA ALA A 89 -6.09 22.28 14.32
C ALA A 89 -5.14 23.11 15.18
N ASN A 90 -4.30 23.97 14.57
CA ASN A 90 -3.42 24.86 15.31
C ASN A 90 -4.20 25.83 16.22
N ILE A 91 -5.29 26.41 15.72
CA ILE A 91 -6.19 27.27 16.51
C ILE A 91 -6.79 26.47 17.68
N SER A 92 -7.25 25.25 17.43
CA SER A 92 -7.80 24.38 18.47
C SER A 92 -6.80 24.11 19.59
N TRP A 93 -5.58 23.71 19.24
CA TRP A 93 -4.57 23.35 20.22
C TRP A 93 -4.02 24.55 21.00
N ALA A 94 -4.13 25.76 20.45
CA ALA A 94 -3.81 26.99 21.16
C ALA A 94 -4.87 27.40 22.20
N TRP A 95 -6.03 26.75 22.23
CA TRP A 95 -7.10 27.11 23.15
C TRP A 95 -6.77 26.71 24.61
N PRO A 96 -6.85 27.62 25.59
CA PRO A 96 -6.47 27.34 26.98
C PRO A 96 -7.21 26.17 27.63
N TYR A 97 -8.43 25.87 27.17
CA TYR A 97 -9.29 24.82 27.70
C TYR A 97 -9.20 23.52 26.89
N ALA A 98 -8.34 23.43 25.87
CA ALA A 98 -8.20 22.25 25.01
C ALA A 98 -8.00 20.95 25.81
N PHE A 99 -7.18 20.99 26.86
CA PHE A 99 -6.89 19.81 27.69
C PHE A 99 -8.13 19.24 28.40
N LEU A 100 -9.15 20.06 28.69
CA LEU A 100 -10.39 19.61 29.32
C LEU A 100 -11.29 18.82 28.35
N MET A 101 -11.01 18.88 27.04
CA MET A 101 -11.78 18.11 26.05
C MET A 101 -11.50 16.61 26.16
N PHE A 102 -10.29 16.20 26.55
CA PHE A 102 -9.93 14.79 26.73
C PHE A 102 -10.80 14.08 27.79
N PRO A 103 -10.86 14.56 29.06
CA PRO A 103 -11.72 13.93 30.05
C PRO A 103 -13.20 14.04 29.68
N LEU A 104 -13.63 15.09 28.99
CA LEU A 104 -15.01 15.20 28.50
C LEU A 104 -15.33 14.11 27.46
N GLN A 105 -14.48 13.94 26.44
CA GLN A 105 -14.64 12.91 25.41
C GLN A 105 -14.65 11.52 26.02
N LEU A 106 -13.66 11.20 26.87
CA LEU A 106 -13.57 9.90 27.52
C LEU A 106 -14.77 9.66 28.45
N GLY A 107 -15.21 10.68 29.19
CA GLY A 107 -16.38 10.60 30.07
C GLY A 107 -17.67 10.32 29.31
N ILE A 108 -17.94 11.05 28.22
CA ILE A 108 -19.12 10.83 27.37
C ILE A 108 -19.03 9.46 26.70
N ASN A 109 -17.87 9.10 26.15
CA ASN A 109 -17.73 7.82 25.48
C ASN A 109 -17.96 6.64 26.44
N PHE A 110 -17.37 6.69 27.64
CA PHE A 110 -17.59 5.67 28.67
C PHE A 110 -19.05 5.60 29.11
N LEU A 111 -19.71 6.74 29.30
CA LEU A 111 -21.13 6.79 29.64
C LEU A 111 -22.00 6.14 28.55
N LEU A 112 -21.75 6.45 27.28
CA LEU A 112 -22.50 5.85 26.16
C LEU A 112 -22.23 4.35 26.02
N LEU A 113 -21.01 3.89 26.31
CA LEU A 113 -20.67 2.46 26.32
C LEU A 113 -21.33 1.70 27.47
N VAL A 114 -21.34 2.25 28.69
CA VAL A 114 -22.01 1.63 29.85
C VAL A 114 -23.54 1.60 29.65
N THR A 115 -24.09 2.62 28.99
CA THR A 115 -25.52 2.68 28.66
C THR A 115 -25.90 1.97 27.36
N ASN A 116 -24.95 1.27 26.70
CA ASN A 116 -25.13 0.57 25.42
C ASN A 116 -25.71 1.44 24.28
N GLN A 117 -25.46 2.76 24.31
CA GLN A 117 -25.90 3.70 23.27
C GLN A 117 -24.93 3.81 22.09
N THR A 118 -23.71 3.31 22.25
CA THR A 118 -22.72 3.16 21.18
C THR A 118 -21.95 1.86 21.37
N LYS A 119 -21.48 1.29 20.26
CA LYS A 119 -20.48 0.22 20.28
C LYS A 119 -19.06 0.77 20.08
N THR A 120 -18.90 2.04 19.72
CA THR A 120 -17.61 2.64 19.41
C THR A 120 -16.91 3.14 20.65
N LEU A 121 -15.71 2.63 20.88
CA LEU A 121 -14.74 3.15 21.84
C LEU A 121 -13.71 3.96 21.07
N ASN A 122 -13.85 5.28 21.13
CA ASN A 122 -12.96 6.21 20.47
C ASN A 122 -11.67 6.36 21.27
N VAL A 123 -10.62 5.78 20.72
CA VAL A 123 -9.28 5.75 21.32
C VAL A 123 -8.33 6.70 20.60
N ASP A 124 -8.84 7.41 19.59
CA ASP A 124 -8.16 8.48 18.91
C ASP A 124 -8.10 9.73 19.79
N LEU A 125 -6.93 9.93 20.39
CA LEU A 125 -6.59 11.07 21.22
C LEU A 125 -6.12 12.28 20.38
N TRP A 126 -5.96 12.11 19.08
CA TRP A 126 -5.55 13.16 18.17
C TRP A 126 -6.75 13.92 17.59
N ASN A 127 -7.79 13.24 17.12
CA ASN A 127 -9.02 13.82 16.56
C ASN A 127 -9.85 14.66 17.56
N VAL A 128 -9.42 14.76 18.82
CA VAL A 128 -10.00 15.66 19.82
C VAL A 128 -10.00 17.12 19.35
N TRP A 129 -9.03 17.52 18.51
CA TRP A 129 -8.88 18.89 18.01
C TRP A 129 -10.13 19.43 17.31
N ASN A 130 -10.91 18.55 16.66
CA ASN A 130 -12.14 18.93 15.96
C ASN A 130 -13.23 19.42 16.91
N LYS A 131 -13.37 18.74 18.05
CA LYS A 131 -14.33 19.08 19.12
C LYS A 131 -13.89 20.35 19.82
N ILE A 132 -12.59 20.49 20.02
CA ILE A 132 -11.99 21.73 20.52
C ILE A 132 -12.30 22.87 19.54
N PHE A 133 -12.17 22.67 18.23
CA PHE A 133 -12.45 23.70 17.24
C PHE A 133 -13.89 24.19 17.32
N THR A 134 -14.85 23.27 17.41
CA THR A 134 -16.25 23.62 17.64
C THR A 134 -16.44 24.41 18.94
N ALA A 135 -15.82 23.96 20.03
CA ALA A 135 -15.91 24.66 21.31
C ALA A 135 -15.33 26.07 21.23
N VAL A 136 -14.21 26.26 20.52
CA VAL A 136 -13.58 27.57 20.27
C VAL A 136 -14.54 28.48 19.50
N ILE A 137 -15.11 28.00 18.39
CA ILE A 137 -16.03 28.79 17.57
C ILE A 137 -17.27 29.21 18.37
N VAL A 138 -17.90 28.27 19.06
CA VAL A 138 -19.12 28.57 19.84
C VAL A 138 -18.80 29.50 21.01
N THR A 139 -17.67 29.31 21.68
CA THR A 139 -17.21 30.21 22.75
C THR A 139 -16.97 31.61 22.20
N TYR A 140 -16.36 31.73 21.02
CA TYR A 140 -16.09 33.02 20.37
C TYR A 140 -17.38 33.80 20.07
N PHE A 141 -18.40 33.14 19.53
CA PHE A 141 -19.67 33.80 19.20
C PHE A 141 -20.59 34.05 20.40
N THR A 142 -20.55 33.18 21.42
CA THR A 142 -21.43 33.27 22.59
C THR A 142 -20.79 33.98 23.78
N ASN A 143 -19.48 34.26 23.72
CA ASN A 143 -18.63 34.71 24.83
C ASN A 143 -18.70 33.83 26.09
N ASN A 144 -19.13 32.56 25.95
CA ASN A 144 -19.33 31.66 27.07
C ASN A 144 -18.76 30.26 26.79
N VAL A 145 -17.75 29.89 27.57
CA VAL A 145 -17.03 28.61 27.48
C VAL A 145 -17.96 27.41 27.71
N PHE A 146 -19.01 27.58 28.53
CA PHE A 146 -19.98 26.51 28.79
C PHE A 146 -20.72 26.07 27.53
N PHE A 147 -21.19 27.01 26.71
CA PHE A 147 -21.85 26.68 25.44
C PHE A 147 -20.88 26.03 24.46
N GLY A 148 -19.60 26.39 24.51
CA GLY A 148 -18.53 25.70 23.77
C GLY A 148 -18.42 24.22 24.13
N PHE A 149 -18.34 23.90 25.42
CA PHE A 149 -18.30 22.51 25.88
C PHE A 149 -19.61 21.74 25.63
N LEU A 150 -20.76 22.41 25.73
CA LEU A 150 -22.05 21.80 25.39
C LEU A 150 -22.12 21.41 23.90
N ALA A 151 -21.69 22.30 23.00
CA ALA A 151 -21.64 22.01 21.57
C ALA A 151 -20.66 20.87 21.26
N ALA A 152 -19.48 20.86 21.88
CA ALA A 152 -18.53 19.77 21.75
C ALA A 152 -19.09 18.44 22.27
N ALA A 153 -19.81 18.45 23.40
CA ALA A 153 -20.46 17.25 23.94
C ALA A 153 -21.48 16.66 22.96
N ILE A 154 -22.29 17.50 22.31
CA ILE A 154 -23.24 17.07 21.28
C ILE A 154 -22.48 16.41 20.12
N ILE A 155 -21.39 17.02 19.65
CA ILE A 155 -20.58 16.45 18.57
C ILE A 155 -19.97 15.11 18.96
N ILE A 156 -19.47 14.98 20.19
CA ILE A 156 -18.92 13.70 20.70
C ILE A 156 -19.98 12.59 20.63
N VAL A 157 -21.22 12.88 21.03
CA VAL A 157 -22.32 11.90 20.92
C VAL A 157 -22.58 11.53 19.45
N LEU A 158 -22.62 12.51 18.56
CA LEU A 158 -22.90 12.29 17.14
C LEU A 158 -21.79 11.51 16.43
N GLU A 159 -20.53 11.85 16.66
CA GLU A 159 -19.39 11.16 16.03
C GLU A 159 -19.28 9.70 16.48
N LEU A 160 -19.60 9.39 17.75
CA LEU A 160 -19.57 8.02 18.27
C LEU A 160 -20.66 7.16 17.63
N LYS A 161 -21.89 7.70 17.51
CA LYS A 161 -22.97 7.04 16.78
C LYS A 161 -22.64 6.86 15.31
N LEU A 162 -21.98 7.84 14.71
CA LEU A 162 -21.55 7.78 13.32
C LEU A 162 -20.44 6.73 13.12
N GLY A 163 -19.54 6.58 14.10
CA GLY A 163 -18.55 5.51 14.13
C GLY A 163 -19.20 4.13 14.05
N ASP A 164 -20.31 3.91 14.76
CA ASP A 164 -21.06 2.66 14.68
C ASP A 164 -21.65 2.41 13.28
N VAL A 165 -22.10 3.47 12.61
CA VAL A 165 -22.70 3.41 11.26
C VAL A 165 -21.64 3.18 10.19
N PHE A 166 -20.47 3.81 10.30
CA PHE A 166 -19.40 3.68 9.31
C PHE A 166 -18.52 2.46 9.48
N ALA A 167 -18.56 1.76 10.62
CA ALA A 167 -17.70 0.60 10.87
C ALA A 167 -17.68 -0.42 9.71
N PRO A 168 -18.83 -0.82 9.10
CA PRO A 168 -18.83 -1.77 7.98
C PRO A 168 -18.15 -1.22 6.71
N GLU A 169 -18.27 0.08 6.45
CA GLU A 169 -17.67 0.73 5.29
C GLU A 169 -16.16 0.94 5.48
N VAL A 170 -15.75 1.29 6.70
CA VAL A 170 -14.32 1.36 7.08
C VAL A 170 -13.69 -0.03 6.95
N GLU A 171 -14.36 -1.08 7.43
CA GLU A 171 -13.92 -2.47 7.25
C GLU A 171 -13.84 -2.85 5.76
N ARG A 172 -14.81 -2.42 4.93
CA ARG A 172 -14.77 -2.65 3.47
C ARG A 172 -13.58 -1.96 2.80
N LEU A 173 -13.25 -0.74 3.22
CA LEU A 173 -12.18 0.07 2.64
C LEU A 173 -10.78 -0.35 3.10
N THR A 174 -10.66 -0.82 4.35
CA THR A 174 -9.36 -1.11 4.98
C THR A 174 -9.08 -2.60 5.12
N GLY A 175 -10.10 -3.44 5.05
CA GLY A 175 -10.01 -4.89 5.30
C GLY A 175 -9.81 -5.26 6.77
N ILE A 176 -9.90 -4.32 7.71
CA ILE A 176 -9.64 -4.53 9.14
C ILE A 176 -10.98 -4.69 9.89
N PRO A 177 -11.26 -5.85 10.50
CA PRO A 177 -12.49 -6.04 11.27
C PRO A 177 -12.43 -5.29 12.61
N GLY A 178 -13.59 -4.78 13.04
CA GLY A 178 -13.76 -4.20 14.37
C GLY A 178 -13.17 -2.80 14.57
N VAL A 179 -12.83 -2.08 13.48
CA VAL A 179 -12.35 -0.70 13.54
C VAL A 179 -13.31 0.26 12.84
N THR A 180 -13.29 1.52 13.27
CA THR A 180 -14.06 2.59 12.65
C THR A 180 -13.33 3.94 12.78
N VAL A 181 -13.83 4.97 12.11
CA VAL A 181 -13.26 6.33 12.09
C VAL A 181 -14.32 7.32 12.59
N PRO A 182 -14.47 7.51 13.91
CA PRO A 182 -15.49 8.38 14.51
C PRO A 182 -15.08 9.85 14.43
N HIS A 183 -15.10 10.41 13.22
CA HIS A 183 -14.79 11.80 12.95
C HIS A 183 -16.07 12.59 12.66
N PHE A 184 -16.26 13.71 13.35
CA PHE A 184 -17.40 14.59 13.06
C PHE A 184 -17.42 15.07 11.60
N ILE A 185 -16.27 15.18 10.93
CA ILE A 185 -16.22 15.63 9.53
C ILE A 185 -16.93 14.64 8.60
N CYS A 186 -16.97 13.35 8.97
CA CYS A 186 -17.72 12.34 8.24
C CYS A 186 -19.24 12.55 8.33
N LEU A 187 -19.75 13.45 9.19
CA LEU A 187 -21.16 13.83 9.18
C LEU A 187 -21.56 14.45 7.83
N ILE A 188 -20.62 15.08 7.12
CA ILE A 188 -20.88 15.60 5.78
C ILE A 188 -21.25 14.48 4.79
N ALA A 189 -20.70 13.27 4.98
CA ALA A 189 -21.01 12.14 4.11
C ALA A 189 -22.48 11.73 4.21
N VAL A 190 -23.14 11.94 5.35
CA VAL A 190 -24.59 11.73 5.50
C VAL A 190 -25.38 12.66 4.58
N LEU A 191 -24.93 13.92 4.45
CA LEU A 191 -25.54 14.91 3.57
C LEU A 191 -25.21 14.67 2.09
N LEU A 192 -23.99 14.17 1.80
CA LEU A 192 -23.53 13.93 0.44
C LEU A 192 -24.02 12.59 -0.12
N HIS A 193 -24.38 11.61 0.71
CA HIS A 193 -24.80 10.28 0.24
C HIS A 193 -25.98 10.31 -0.75
N PRO A 194 -27.06 11.09 -0.55
CA PRO A 194 -28.11 11.22 -1.55
C PRO A 194 -27.64 11.82 -2.89
N ILE A 195 -26.65 12.72 -2.83
CA ILE A 195 -26.05 13.34 -4.02
C ILE A 195 -25.20 12.30 -4.76
N ASP A 196 -24.37 11.54 -4.05
CA ASP A 196 -23.57 10.45 -4.60
C ASP A 196 -24.45 9.40 -5.32
N GLU A 197 -25.54 8.97 -4.69
CA GLU A 197 -26.50 8.05 -5.30
C GLU A 197 -27.21 8.63 -6.54
N LEU A 198 -27.39 9.95 -6.59
CA LEU A 198 -27.90 10.63 -7.79
C LEU A 198 -26.84 10.67 -8.90
N LEU A 199 -25.59 10.96 -8.56
CA LEU A 199 -24.47 11.04 -9.51
C LEU A 199 -24.18 9.67 -10.15
N LYS A 200 -24.26 8.57 -9.38
CA LYS A 200 -24.11 7.19 -9.88
C LYS A 200 -25.13 6.82 -10.97
N LYS A 201 -26.29 7.48 -11.02
CA LYS A 201 -27.32 7.27 -12.05
C LYS A 201 -26.98 7.95 -13.38
N ILE A 202 -26.01 8.85 -13.41
CA ILE A 202 -25.59 9.58 -14.62
C ILE A 202 -24.38 8.82 -15.23
N PRO A 203 -24.52 8.16 -16.39
CA PRO A 203 -23.47 7.29 -16.96
C PRO A 203 -22.14 7.99 -17.27
N LEU A 204 -22.16 9.31 -17.47
CA LEU A 204 -20.96 10.11 -17.70
C LEU A 204 -20.15 10.33 -16.41
N LEU A 205 -20.83 10.46 -15.27
CA LEU A 205 -20.25 10.78 -13.97
C LEU A 205 -19.97 9.52 -13.14
N ASN A 206 -20.60 8.40 -13.49
CA ASN A 206 -20.30 7.07 -12.93
C ASN A 206 -19.06 6.44 -13.58
N LYS A 207 -17.92 7.16 -13.53
CA LYS A 207 -16.61 6.68 -13.97
C LYS A 207 -15.60 6.93 -12.86
N GLN A 208 -14.55 6.12 -12.79
CA GLN A 208 -13.44 6.38 -11.88
C GLN A 208 -12.70 7.65 -12.33
N PHE A 209 -12.64 8.62 -11.42
CA PHE A 209 -12.02 9.93 -11.57
C PHE A 209 -11.10 10.18 -10.37
N ASP A 210 -10.23 9.23 -10.06
CA ASP A 210 -9.14 9.43 -9.10
C ASP A 210 -7.91 10.07 -9.78
N ALA A 211 -6.98 10.56 -8.96
CA ALA A 211 -5.77 11.22 -9.42
C ALA A 211 -4.91 10.30 -10.31
N ASP A 212 -4.91 8.99 -10.04
CA ASP A 212 -4.18 8.00 -10.81
C ASP A 212 -4.78 7.80 -12.21
N THR A 213 -6.11 7.72 -12.31
CA THR A 213 -6.84 7.66 -13.59
C THR A 213 -6.65 8.93 -14.42
N LEU A 214 -6.53 10.08 -13.76
CA LEU A 214 -6.25 11.35 -14.43
C LEU A 214 -4.80 11.37 -14.95
N LYS A 215 -3.83 10.98 -14.12
CA LYS A 215 -2.42 10.84 -14.52
C LYS A 215 -2.24 9.88 -15.71
N ASP A 216 -2.94 8.76 -15.72
CA ASP A 216 -2.86 7.77 -16.80
C ASP A 216 -3.45 8.29 -18.13
N LYS A 217 -4.39 9.23 -18.10
CA LYS A 217 -5.05 9.77 -19.30
C LYS A 217 -4.42 11.03 -19.86
N ILE A 218 -3.99 11.95 -19.01
CA ILE A 218 -3.43 13.25 -19.42
C ILE A 218 -1.93 13.40 -19.12
N GLY A 219 -1.28 12.34 -18.64
CA GLY A 219 0.16 12.25 -18.46
C GLY A 219 0.69 13.30 -17.49
N ILE A 220 1.70 14.06 -17.94
CA ILE A 220 2.38 15.11 -17.15
C ILE A 220 1.41 16.17 -16.59
N PHE A 221 0.26 16.40 -17.24
CA PHE A 221 -0.75 17.35 -16.77
C PHE A 221 -1.54 16.86 -15.55
N GLY A 222 -1.50 15.57 -15.24
CA GLY A 222 -2.11 15.00 -14.02
C GLY A 222 -1.20 15.04 -12.79
N GLU A 223 0.05 15.51 -12.92
CA GLU A 223 0.96 15.61 -11.79
C GLU A 223 0.60 16.81 -10.88
N ASN A 224 0.67 16.61 -9.56
CA ASN A 224 0.32 17.64 -8.57
C ASN A 224 1.07 18.97 -8.78
N ALA A 225 2.34 18.90 -9.19
CA ALA A 225 3.15 20.09 -9.49
C ALA A 225 2.61 20.86 -10.70
N VAL A 226 2.25 20.15 -11.76
CA VAL A 226 1.77 20.75 -13.02
C VAL A 226 0.36 21.31 -12.86
N MET A 227 -0.50 20.61 -12.14
CA MET A 227 -1.83 21.12 -11.78
C MET A 227 -1.73 22.39 -10.92
N GLY A 228 -0.81 22.40 -9.95
CA GLY A 228 -0.54 23.59 -9.15
C GLY A 228 -0.06 24.77 -10.00
N ALA A 229 0.85 24.51 -10.94
CA ALA A 229 1.33 25.53 -11.88
C ALA A 229 0.21 26.11 -12.74
N ILE A 230 -0.66 25.26 -13.29
CA ILE A 230 -1.79 25.69 -14.13
C ILE A 230 -2.76 26.56 -13.33
N ILE A 231 -3.17 26.08 -12.15
CA ILE A 231 -4.10 26.81 -11.29
C ILE A 231 -3.50 28.16 -10.87
N GLY A 232 -2.24 28.16 -10.40
CA GLY A 232 -1.56 29.39 -9.99
C GLY A 232 -1.38 30.38 -11.14
N PHE A 233 -1.10 29.90 -12.36
CA PHE A 233 -0.98 30.75 -13.54
C PHE A 233 -2.31 31.42 -13.89
N ILE A 234 -3.39 30.65 -13.93
CA ILE A 234 -4.74 31.15 -14.26
C ILE A 234 -5.21 32.17 -13.21
N LEU A 235 -5.00 31.87 -11.92
CA LEU A 235 -5.35 32.79 -10.83
C LEU A 235 -4.53 34.08 -10.92
N GLY A 236 -3.22 33.98 -11.21
CA GLY A 236 -2.36 35.14 -11.31
C GLY A 236 -2.68 36.02 -12.52
N LEU A 237 -3.09 35.45 -13.65
CA LEU A 237 -3.63 36.23 -14.77
C LEU A 237 -4.95 36.91 -14.39
N SER A 238 -5.85 36.17 -13.75
CA SER A 238 -7.16 36.66 -13.32
C SER A 238 -7.04 37.82 -12.31
N SER A 239 -5.97 37.85 -11.51
CA SER A 239 -5.71 38.93 -10.55
C SER A 239 -5.42 40.30 -11.20
N GLY A 240 -5.14 40.36 -12.50
CA GLY A 240 -4.88 41.63 -13.22
C GLY A 240 -3.45 42.18 -13.05
N ASN A 241 -2.58 41.51 -12.29
CA ASN A 241 -1.20 41.92 -12.03
C ASN A 241 -0.19 41.63 -13.16
N GLY A 242 -0.69 41.16 -14.31
CA GLY A 242 0.11 40.88 -15.50
C GLY A 242 0.81 39.51 -15.51
N ILE A 243 1.41 39.19 -16.66
CA ILE A 243 1.92 37.84 -16.96
C ILE A 243 3.11 37.41 -16.10
N LYS A 244 3.96 38.35 -15.66
CA LYS A 244 5.11 38.05 -14.78
C LYS A 244 4.64 37.56 -13.41
N TYR A 245 3.60 38.19 -12.87
CA TYR A 245 2.98 37.78 -11.62
C TYR A 245 2.34 36.39 -11.77
N ALA A 246 1.64 36.15 -12.89
CA ALA A 246 1.05 34.84 -13.18
C ALA A 246 2.06 33.70 -13.18
N PHE A 247 3.23 33.86 -13.82
CA PHE A 247 4.29 32.84 -13.76
C PHE A 247 4.87 32.65 -12.36
N THR A 248 4.98 33.73 -11.59
CA THR A 248 5.47 33.66 -10.20
C THR A 248 4.49 32.85 -9.34
N LEU A 249 3.19 33.15 -9.44
CA LEU A 249 2.14 32.46 -8.69
C LEU A 249 1.99 31.00 -9.13
N ALA A 250 2.19 30.69 -10.41
CA ALA A 250 2.23 29.32 -10.93
C ALA A 250 3.27 28.47 -10.18
N VAL A 251 4.51 28.94 -10.10
CA VAL A 251 5.61 28.21 -9.44
C VAL A 251 5.34 28.08 -7.93
N GLN A 252 4.78 29.11 -7.30
CA GLN A 252 4.42 29.07 -5.88
C GLN A 252 3.31 28.04 -5.61
N ALA A 253 2.23 28.05 -6.39
CA ALA A 253 1.15 27.07 -6.25
C ALA A 253 1.62 25.63 -6.54
N ALA A 254 2.48 25.43 -7.55
CA ALA A 254 3.12 24.14 -7.83
C ALA A 254 3.98 23.65 -6.66
N THR A 255 4.77 24.55 -6.06
CA THR A 255 5.60 24.26 -4.88
C THR A 255 4.70 23.82 -3.72
N ALA A 256 3.60 24.53 -3.47
CA ALA A 256 2.70 24.21 -2.39
C ALA A 256 2.04 22.83 -2.54
N LEU A 257 1.48 22.53 -3.73
CA LEU A 257 0.84 21.23 -4.01
C LEU A 257 1.84 20.07 -4.06
N THR A 258 3.12 20.34 -4.32
CA THR A 258 4.17 19.31 -4.26
C THR A 258 4.58 19.00 -2.82
N LEU A 259 4.73 20.04 -1.98
CA LEU A 259 5.14 19.89 -0.59
C LEU A 259 4.03 19.32 0.29
N PHE A 260 2.76 19.58 -0.02
CA PHE A 260 1.62 19.18 0.81
C PHE A 260 1.56 17.67 1.11
N PRO A 261 1.62 16.75 0.12
CA PRO A 261 1.59 15.31 0.39
C PRO A 261 2.82 14.81 1.16
N MET A 262 3.98 15.45 0.98
CA MET A 262 5.22 15.06 1.66
C MET A 262 5.17 15.39 3.16
N VAL A 263 4.71 16.59 3.52
CA VAL A 263 4.49 16.96 4.91
C VAL A 263 3.38 16.11 5.52
N PHE A 264 2.32 15.85 4.75
CA PHE A 264 1.23 14.97 5.18
C PHE A 264 1.70 13.54 5.51
N LYS A 265 2.62 12.97 4.72
CA LYS A 265 3.20 11.64 5.00
C LYS A 265 3.84 11.56 6.39
N LEU A 266 4.45 12.64 6.86
CA LEU A 266 5.04 12.70 8.21
C LEU A 266 3.97 12.57 9.32
N PHE A 267 2.76 13.12 9.11
CA PHE A 267 1.64 12.92 10.05
C PHE A 267 1.22 11.45 10.13
N SER A 268 1.06 10.79 8.98
CA SER A 268 0.70 9.37 8.92
C SER A 268 1.76 8.48 9.61
N GLN A 269 3.04 8.74 9.37
CA GLN A 269 4.16 8.03 10.01
C GLN A 269 4.21 8.23 11.52
N ALA A 270 3.86 9.43 12.00
CA ALA A 270 3.87 9.73 13.42
C ALA A 270 2.70 9.07 14.18
N LEU A 271 1.53 8.92 13.53
CA LEU A 271 0.31 8.45 14.18
C LEU A 271 0.14 6.93 14.11
N SER A 272 0.57 6.27 13.02
CA SER A 272 0.41 4.82 12.83
C SER A 272 0.91 3.96 14.01
N PRO A 273 2.13 4.17 14.55
CA PRO A 273 2.62 3.37 15.68
C PRO A 273 1.79 3.52 16.96
N ILE A 274 1.21 4.70 17.17
CA ILE A 274 0.37 4.97 18.34
C ILE A 274 -0.99 4.28 18.14
N SER A 275 -1.59 4.41 16.96
CA SER A 275 -2.86 3.77 16.62
C SER A 275 -2.80 2.25 16.72
N GLU A 276 -1.71 1.62 16.30
CA GLU A 276 -1.51 0.16 16.41
C GLU A 276 -1.47 -0.31 17.87
N VAL A 277 -0.63 0.32 18.71
CA VAL A 277 -0.46 -0.07 20.11
C VAL A 277 -1.72 0.18 20.93
N VAL A 278 -2.41 1.29 20.67
CA VAL A 278 -3.70 1.59 21.30
C VAL A 278 -4.75 0.56 20.86
N SER A 279 -4.77 0.16 19.59
CA SER A 279 -5.67 -0.90 19.11
C SER A 279 -5.40 -2.25 19.77
N GLU A 280 -4.12 -2.65 19.91
CA GLU A 280 -3.73 -3.88 20.59
C GLU A 280 -4.11 -3.88 22.07
N PHE A 281 -3.76 -2.83 22.81
CA PHE A 281 -4.09 -2.69 24.24
C PHE A 281 -5.60 -2.78 24.51
N MET A 282 -6.40 -2.21 23.61
CA MET A 282 -7.86 -2.17 23.77
C MET A 282 -8.51 -3.49 23.37
N ARG A 283 -7.96 -4.20 22.36
CA ARG A 283 -8.36 -5.57 22.04
C ARG A 283 -8.15 -6.52 23.22
N GLU A 284 -7.00 -6.45 23.91
CA GLU A 284 -6.70 -7.28 25.08
C GLU A 284 -7.60 -7.01 26.30
N ARG A 285 -8.20 -5.81 26.41
CA ARG A 285 -8.96 -5.39 27.60
C ARG A 285 -10.48 -5.53 27.45
N PHE A 286 -10.99 -5.60 26.22
CA PHE A 286 -12.43 -5.59 25.91
C PHE A 286 -12.87 -6.84 25.09
N GLU A 287 -12.23 -7.99 25.30
CA GLU A 287 -12.50 -9.26 24.56
C GLU A 287 -13.98 -9.74 24.61
N ASP A 288 -14.73 -9.39 25.66
CA ASP A 288 -16.09 -9.90 25.92
C ASP A 288 -17.24 -9.00 25.39
N ARG A 289 -16.96 -7.94 24.62
CA ARG A 289 -18.01 -7.08 24.02
C ARG A 289 -17.73 -6.81 22.54
N GLU A 290 -18.79 -6.80 21.72
CA GLU A 290 -18.76 -6.26 20.34
C GLU A 290 -18.53 -4.74 20.37
N VAL A 291 -17.29 -4.31 20.59
CA VAL A 291 -16.88 -2.90 20.63
C VAL A 291 -16.08 -2.61 19.37
N TYR A 292 -16.45 -1.56 18.63
CA TYR A 292 -15.63 -1.01 17.56
C TYR A 292 -14.56 -0.11 18.14
N ILE A 293 -13.33 -0.26 17.67
CA ILE A 293 -12.22 0.61 18.04
C ILE A 293 -12.20 1.81 17.08
N GLY A 294 -12.48 2.99 17.64
CA GLY A 294 -12.46 4.24 16.89
C GLY A 294 -11.04 4.79 16.76
N LEU A 295 -10.55 4.86 15.52
CA LEU A 295 -9.19 5.26 15.15
C LEU A 295 -9.21 6.50 14.24
N ASP A 296 -8.04 7.11 14.08
CA ASP A 296 -7.88 8.27 13.20
C ASP A 296 -7.98 7.87 11.71
N TRP A 297 -8.36 8.83 10.88
CA TRP A 297 -8.58 8.64 9.45
C TRP A 297 -7.39 8.11 8.64
N PRO A 298 -6.09 8.21 9.02
CA PRO A 298 -5.00 7.59 8.27
C PRO A 298 -5.14 6.08 8.08
N ILE A 299 -5.95 5.38 8.88
CA ILE A 299 -6.28 3.98 8.63
C ILE A 299 -6.97 3.77 7.27
N LEU A 300 -7.72 4.77 6.79
CA LEU A 300 -8.33 4.81 5.46
C LEU A 300 -7.31 5.07 4.34
N ALA A 301 -6.10 5.52 4.69
CA ALA A 301 -5.01 5.76 3.76
C ALA A 301 -3.95 4.63 3.76
N GLY A 302 -4.19 3.54 4.50
CA GLY A 302 -3.26 2.43 4.72
C GLY A 302 -3.27 1.34 3.63
N THR A 303 -2.34 0.39 3.74
CA THR A 303 -2.28 -0.81 2.87
C THR A 303 -3.27 -1.88 3.35
N ASP A 304 -3.90 -2.59 2.41
CA ASP A 304 -4.76 -3.74 2.72
C ASP A 304 -4.02 -4.87 3.42
N PHE A 305 -2.68 -4.91 3.45
CA PHE A 305 -1.95 -6.02 4.08
C PHE A 305 -1.94 -5.87 5.60
N ASN A 306 -2.69 -6.73 6.29
CA ASN A 306 -2.58 -6.86 7.75
C ASN A 306 -1.16 -7.29 8.11
N SER A 307 -0.53 -6.63 9.09
CA SER A 307 0.79 -7.02 9.60
C SER A 307 0.65 -7.96 10.81
N TYR A 308 1.53 -8.94 10.92
CA TYR A 308 1.54 -9.96 11.96
C TYR A 308 2.92 -10.00 12.65
N PRO A 309 3.24 -9.02 13.50
CA PRO A 309 4.56 -8.92 14.15
C PRO A 309 4.89 -10.12 15.06
N LYS A 310 3.89 -10.92 15.47
CA LYS A 310 4.03 -12.14 16.27
C LYS A 310 3.20 -13.29 15.69
N SER A 311 3.56 -13.79 14.52
CA SER A 311 2.92 -14.99 13.95
C SER A 311 3.54 -16.28 14.49
N PRO A 312 2.74 -17.32 14.84
CA PRO A 312 3.28 -18.61 15.23
C PRO A 312 4.04 -19.23 14.07
N GLU A 313 5.11 -19.95 14.40
CA GLU A 313 5.84 -20.72 13.40
C GLU A 313 4.99 -21.89 12.92
N ILE A 314 4.84 -21.99 11.60
CA ILE A 314 4.19 -23.12 10.94
C ILE A 314 5.30 -23.98 10.35
N GLU A 315 5.46 -25.18 10.92
CA GLU A 315 6.45 -26.15 10.45
C GLU A 315 6.09 -26.65 9.04
N VAL A 316 7.12 -26.76 8.20
CA VAL A 316 7.00 -27.26 6.82
C VAL A 316 8.04 -28.33 6.57
N MET A 317 9.31 -27.98 6.76
CA MET A 317 10.48 -28.84 6.59
C MET A 317 11.69 -28.11 7.18
N PRO A 318 12.79 -28.82 7.49
CA PRO A 318 14.08 -28.16 7.72
C PRO A 318 14.42 -27.21 6.56
N ILE A 319 14.45 -25.91 6.84
CA ILE A 319 14.69 -24.86 5.85
C ILE A 319 16.19 -24.78 5.56
N PRO A 320 16.61 -24.75 4.27
CA PRO A 320 18.02 -24.61 3.91
C PRO A 320 18.65 -23.36 4.55
N GLU A 321 19.89 -23.47 5.04
CA GLU A 321 20.57 -22.40 5.79
C GLU A 321 20.59 -21.06 5.03
N ASN A 322 20.77 -21.10 3.71
CA ASN A 322 20.79 -19.89 2.87
C ASN A 322 19.42 -19.21 2.68
N MET A 323 18.33 -19.85 3.11
CA MET A 323 16.96 -19.34 3.07
C MET A 323 16.41 -18.98 4.46
N GLN A 324 17.07 -19.41 5.54
CA GLN A 324 16.62 -19.11 6.89
C GLN A 324 16.57 -17.59 7.12
N HIS A 325 15.53 -17.13 7.80
CA HIS A 325 15.27 -15.72 8.11
C HIS A 325 14.99 -14.80 6.91
N GLN A 326 14.98 -15.32 5.68
CA GLN A 326 14.59 -14.56 4.50
C GLN A 326 13.09 -14.31 4.45
N TYR A 327 12.69 -13.26 3.73
CA TYR A 327 11.31 -12.89 3.53
C TYR A 327 10.87 -13.22 2.10
N LEU A 328 9.68 -13.78 1.94
CA LEU A 328 9.09 -14.10 0.64
C LEU A 328 7.69 -13.51 0.54
N LEU A 329 7.42 -12.78 -0.54
CA LEU A 329 6.06 -12.49 -0.99
C LEU A 329 5.58 -13.69 -1.80
N ILE A 330 4.49 -14.32 -1.37
CA ILE A 330 4.02 -15.59 -1.95
C ILE A 330 2.49 -15.62 -2.09
N SER A 331 2.02 -16.25 -3.16
CA SER A 331 0.59 -16.43 -3.41
C SER A 331 -0.02 -17.46 -2.46
N ALA A 332 -1.30 -17.28 -2.17
CA ALA A 332 -2.07 -18.16 -1.30
C ALA A 332 -2.47 -19.46 -2.00
N SER A 333 -2.54 -20.55 -1.23
CA SER A 333 -3.19 -21.78 -1.68
C SER A 333 -4.67 -21.52 -1.99
N TRP A 334 -5.21 -22.21 -2.99
CA TRP A 334 -6.60 -22.02 -3.47
C TRP A 334 -6.93 -20.59 -3.92
N SER A 335 -5.93 -19.79 -4.28
CA SER A 335 -6.13 -18.52 -4.95
C SER A 335 -6.17 -18.70 -6.47
N HIS A 336 -6.82 -17.75 -7.15
CA HIS A 336 -6.84 -17.72 -8.61
C HIS A 336 -6.01 -16.54 -9.09
N PHE A 337 -5.06 -16.76 -10.00
CA PHE A 337 -4.26 -15.68 -10.60
C PHE A 337 -5.14 -14.58 -11.22
N ARG A 338 -6.32 -14.94 -11.76
CA ARG A 338 -7.30 -13.98 -12.30
C ARG A 338 -7.85 -13.01 -11.24
N GLN A 339 -7.92 -13.42 -9.98
CA GLN A 339 -8.45 -12.63 -8.86
C GLN A 339 -7.36 -11.94 -8.04
N LEU A 340 -6.12 -12.43 -8.07
CA LEU A 340 -4.99 -11.89 -7.29
C LEU A 340 -4.87 -10.36 -7.42
N LYS A 341 -5.05 -9.81 -8.62
CA LYS A 341 -5.00 -8.36 -8.87
C LYS A 341 -6.10 -7.55 -8.15
N ASN A 342 -7.23 -8.17 -7.83
CA ASN A 342 -8.39 -7.53 -7.22
C ASN A 342 -8.41 -7.69 -5.69
N GLN A 343 -7.71 -8.68 -5.15
CA GLN A 343 -7.68 -9.01 -3.72
C GLN A 343 -6.28 -9.42 -3.24
N PRO A 344 -5.24 -8.59 -3.46
CA PRO A 344 -3.85 -8.97 -3.23
C PRO A 344 -3.56 -9.33 -1.77
N ALA A 345 -4.14 -8.62 -0.81
CA ALA A 345 -3.95 -8.92 0.61
C ALA A 345 -4.63 -10.22 1.08
N VAL A 346 -5.59 -10.75 0.30
CA VAL A 346 -6.25 -12.04 0.56
C VAL A 346 -5.49 -13.17 -0.13
N ASP A 347 -5.13 -12.97 -1.40
CA ASP A 347 -4.54 -14.00 -2.26
C ASP A 347 -3.01 -14.02 -2.25
N SER A 348 -2.36 -13.17 -1.44
CA SER A 348 -0.92 -13.21 -1.20
C SER A 348 -0.57 -12.72 0.20
N GLY A 349 0.66 -13.00 0.60
CA GLY A 349 1.22 -12.50 1.85
C GLY A 349 2.74 -12.60 1.88
N ILE A 350 3.32 -11.88 2.83
CA ILE A 350 4.74 -11.89 3.13
C ILE A 350 4.95 -12.89 4.26
N ILE A 351 5.84 -13.86 4.06
CA ILE A 351 6.29 -14.79 5.09
C ILE A 351 7.75 -14.53 5.41
N ARG A 352 8.16 -14.82 6.64
CA ARG A 352 9.56 -14.94 7.05
C ARG A 352 9.86 -16.41 7.29
N LEU A 353 10.88 -16.93 6.64
CA LEU A 353 11.31 -18.31 6.84
C LEU A 353 12.04 -18.47 8.19
N THR A 354 11.79 -19.57 8.87
CA THR A 354 12.44 -19.95 10.13
C THR A 354 13.42 -21.10 9.87
N GLN A 355 13.83 -21.82 10.92
CA GLN A 355 14.70 -23.00 10.76
C GLN A 355 13.94 -24.24 10.28
N THR A 356 12.66 -24.39 10.63
CA THR A 356 11.84 -25.57 10.28
C THR A 356 10.55 -25.22 9.54
N GLY A 357 10.31 -23.94 9.23
CA GLY A 357 9.06 -23.52 8.60
C GLY A 357 9.01 -22.04 8.23
N TYR A 358 7.89 -21.39 8.53
CA TYR A 358 7.69 -19.96 8.29
C TYR A 358 6.78 -19.30 9.32
N GLN A 359 6.89 -17.98 9.39
CA GLN A 359 5.97 -17.08 10.10
C GLN A 359 5.32 -16.15 9.08
N ILE A 360 4.03 -15.88 9.23
CA ILE A 360 3.37 -14.88 8.38
C ILE A 360 3.71 -13.49 8.93
N ILE A 361 4.12 -12.57 8.07
CA ILE A 361 4.52 -11.20 8.43
C ILE A 361 3.47 -10.20 7.99
N ALA A 362 2.89 -10.39 6.80
CA ALA A 362 1.78 -9.56 6.35
C ALA A 362 0.90 -10.27 5.31
N GLY A 363 -0.36 -9.86 5.15
CA GLY A 363 -1.29 -10.41 4.14
C GLY A 363 -1.89 -11.76 4.52
N PHE A 364 -2.44 -12.48 3.55
CA PHE A 364 -3.34 -13.62 3.79
C PHE A 364 -4.53 -13.28 4.69
N ASN A 365 -5.12 -12.09 4.50
CA ASN A 365 -6.12 -11.53 5.41
C ASN A 365 -7.33 -12.44 5.69
N SER A 366 -7.67 -13.36 4.77
CA SER A 366 -8.75 -14.32 4.96
C SER A 366 -8.35 -15.59 5.71
N GLY A 367 -7.17 -15.62 6.36
CA GLY A 367 -6.60 -16.81 6.99
C GLY A 367 -6.13 -17.88 6.00
N LYS A 368 -5.99 -17.52 4.72
CA LYS A 368 -5.36 -18.39 3.73
C LYS A 368 -3.92 -18.68 4.14
N LYS A 369 -3.38 -19.76 3.61
CA LYS A 369 -1.97 -20.12 3.79
C LYS A 369 -1.23 -19.88 2.48
N PRO A 370 0.10 -19.73 2.52
CA PRO A 370 0.94 -19.84 1.34
C PRO A 370 0.57 -21.07 0.48
N THR A 371 0.88 -20.99 -0.81
CA THR A 371 0.70 -22.08 -1.77
C THR A 371 1.07 -23.46 -1.20
N SER A 372 0.29 -24.49 -1.54
CA SER A 372 0.56 -25.87 -1.12
C SER A 372 1.92 -26.38 -1.61
N GLU A 373 2.48 -25.75 -2.64
CA GLU A 373 3.81 -26.06 -3.19
C GLU A 373 4.93 -25.22 -2.56
N ILE A 374 4.72 -24.63 -1.38
CA ILE A 374 5.70 -23.76 -0.70
C ILE A 374 7.07 -24.43 -0.54
N PHE A 375 7.12 -25.74 -0.25
CA PHE A 375 8.37 -26.48 -0.11
C PHE A 375 9.21 -26.42 -1.40
N MET A 376 8.55 -26.51 -2.56
CA MET A 376 9.20 -26.46 -3.86
C MET A 376 9.76 -25.06 -4.11
N HIS A 377 8.99 -24.01 -3.80
CA HIS A 377 9.44 -22.62 -3.96
C HIS A 377 10.67 -22.32 -3.08
N ILE A 378 10.68 -22.79 -1.83
CA ILE A 378 11.82 -22.61 -0.93
C ILE A 378 13.06 -23.33 -1.44
N LEU A 379 12.92 -24.58 -1.89
CA LEU A 379 14.03 -25.36 -2.45
C LEU A 379 14.54 -24.75 -3.76
N ALA A 380 13.65 -24.25 -4.61
CA ALA A 380 14.00 -23.56 -5.84
C ALA A 380 14.80 -22.28 -5.57
N HIS A 381 14.34 -21.43 -4.65
CA HIS A 381 15.09 -20.26 -4.21
C HIS A 381 16.46 -20.62 -3.63
N SER A 382 16.52 -21.64 -2.76
CA SER A 382 17.78 -22.10 -2.16
C SER A 382 18.78 -22.56 -3.21
N ALA A 383 18.35 -23.39 -4.18
CA ALA A 383 19.20 -23.88 -5.26
C ALA A 383 19.71 -22.75 -6.14
N ARG A 384 18.85 -21.78 -6.49
CA ARG A 384 19.23 -20.66 -7.35
C ARG A 384 20.10 -19.63 -6.65
N LEU A 385 19.86 -19.34 -5.37
CA LEU A 385 20.73 -18.44 -4.60
C LEU A 385 22.14 -19.01 -4.40
N ALA A 386 22.31 -20.33 -4.44
CA ALA A 386 23.64 -20.95 -4.42
C ALA A 386 24.43 -20.69 -5.72
N VAL A 387 23.74 -20.37 -6.82
CA VAL A 387 24.34 -20.13 -8.15
C VAL A 387 24.39 -18.63 -8.48
N ASN A 388 23.32 -17.89 -8.21
CA ASN A 388 23.18 -16.47 -8.47
C ASN A 388 22.63 -15.74 -7.22
N LYS A 389 23.46 -14.88 -6.61
CA LYS A 389 23.09 -14.10 -5.42
C LYS A 389 21.99 -13.06 -5.68
N ASP A 390 21.77 -12.67 -6.93
CA ASP A 390 20.76 -11.70 -7.34
C ASP A 390 19.41 -12.34 -7.68
N HIS A 391 19.29 -13.68 -7.61
CA HIS A 391 18.01 -14.36 -7.80
C HIS A 391 16.96 -13.89 -6.78
N ARG A 392 15.73 -13.62 -7.24
CA ARG A 392 14.62 -13.15 -6.39
C ARG A 392 13.27 -13.79 -6.67
N VAL A 393 13.04 -14.33 -7.87
CA VAL A 393 11.69 -14.70 -8.33
C VAL A 393 11.65 -16.15 -8.79
N VAL A 394 10.64 -16.89 -8.33
CA VAL A 394 10.28 -18.23 -8.81
C VAL A 394 8.82 -18.19 -9.28
N VAL A 395 8.56 -18.59 -10.53
CA VAL A 395 7.20 -18.63 -11.09
C VAL A 395 6.91 -20.02 -11.62
N HIS A 396 5.80 -20.61 -11.16
CA HIS A 396 5.20 -21.80 -11.76
C HIS A 396 3.92 -21.42 -12.51
N ASN A 397 3.72 -21.98 -13.71
CA ASN A 397 2.43 -21.92 -14.40
C ASN A 397 2.23 -23.14 -15.32
N HIS A 398 1.04 -23.20 -15.93
CA HIS A 398 0.66 -24.24 -16.89
C HIS A 398 0.78 -23.75 -18.34
N ALA A 399 2.00 -23.38 -18.76
CA ALA A 399 2.31 -22.92 -20.11
C ALA A 399 1.88 -23.96 -21.18
N THR A 400 0.78 -23.68 -21.88
CA THR A 400 0.02 -24.66 -22.67
C THR A 400 0.85 -25.41 -23.71
N ASN A 401 1.72 -24.71 -24.45
CA ASN A 401 2.46 -25.33 -25.55
C ASN A 401 3.63 -26.15 -25.03
N LEU A 402 4.26 -25.75 -23.91
CA LEU A 402 5.28 -26.58 -23.25
C LEU A 402 4.67 -27.87 -22.70
N VAL A 403 3.49 -27.77 -22.06
CA VAL A 403 2.76 -28.96 -21.61
C VAL A 403 2.43 -29.87 -22.78
N LEU A 404 1.90 -29.33 -23.88
CA LEU A 404 1.60 -30.09 -25.08
C LEU A 404 2.85 -30.73 -25.68
N TYR A 405 3.97 -30.02 -25.72
CA TYR A 405 5.24 -30.57 -26.19
C TYR A 405 5.69 -31.75 -25.34
N SER A 406 5.56 -31.66 -24.01
CA SER A 406 5.93 -32.73 -23.08
C SER A 406 5.09 -34.01 -23.22
N LEU A 407 3.96 -33.95 -23.94
CA LEU A 407 3.13 -35.12 -24.25
C LEU A 407 3.62 -35.91 -25.47
N LEU A 408 4.60 -35.40 -26.21
CA LEU A 408 5.27 -36.15 -27.28
C LEU A 408 6.11 -37.28 -26.68
N ASN A 409 6.35 -38.33 -27.47
CA ASN A 409 7.19 -39.45 -27.05
C ASN A 409 8.67 -39.01 -26.96
N GLU A 410 9.39 -39.53 -25.95
CA GLU A 410 10.86 -39.40 -25.80
C GLU A 410 11.40 -37.96 -25.62
N VAL A 411 10.63 -37.08 -24.98
CA VAL A 411 11.09 -35.73 -24.63
C VAL A 411 12.09 -35.79 -23.47
N THR A 412 13.31 -35.34 -23.73
CA THR A 412 14.42 -35.22 -22.78
C THR A 412 14.83 -33.75 -22.65
N SER A 413 15.57 -33.38 -21.61
CA SER A 413 16.11 -32.01 -21.47
C SER A 413 16.90 -31.58 -22.71
N LYS A 414 17.75 -32.47 -23.26
CA LYS A 414 18.55 -32.20 -24.47
C LYS A 414 17.67 -32.09 -25.72
N SER A 415 16.73 -33.02 -25.94
CA SER A 415 15.89 -32.99 -27.16
C SER A 415 14.93 -31.81 -27.16
N LEU A 416 14.27 -31.50 -26.04
CA LEU A 416 13.41 -30.32 -25.92
C LEU A 416 14.20 -29.04 -26.19
N THR A 417 15.35 -28.89 -25.52
CA THR A 417 16.15 -27.66 -25.64
C THR A 417 16.60 -27.41 -27.07
N LEU A 418 17.17 -28.42 -27.73
CA LEU A 418 17.63 -28.30 -29.11
C LEU A 418 16.48 -28.03 -30.08
N ASP A 419 15.33 -28.69 -29.90
CA ASP A 419 14.15 -28.45 -30.74
C ASP A 419 13.67 -26.99 -30.61
N LEU A 420 13.61 -26.45 -29.39
CA LEU A 420 13.15 -25.06 -29.17
C LEU A 420 14.18 -24.02 -29.62
N TRP A 421 15.47 -24.28 -29.46
CA TRP A 421 16.54 -23.43 -30.02
C TRP A 421 16.50 -23.42 -31.54
N SER A 422 16.16 -24.55 -32.17
CA SER A 422 16.22 -24.68 -33.63
C SER A 422 15.16 -23.86 -34.38
N VAL A 423 14.02 -23.56 -33.75
CA VAL A 423 12.88 -22.90 -34.41
C VAL A 423 12.79 -21.40 -34.15
N LEU A 424 13.55 -20.87 -33.18
CA LEU A 424 13.50 -19.48 -32.78
C LEU A 424 14.89 -19.02 -32.28
N THR A 425 15.52 -18.12 -33.03
CA THR A 425 16.92 -17.70 -32.81
C THR A 425 17.20 -17.16 -31.41
N GLU A 426 16.30 -16.36 -30.85
CA GLU A 426 16.50 -15.78 -29.51
C GLU A 426 16.47 -16.82 -28.38
N SER A 427 15.89 -17.99 -28.59
CA SER A 427 15.76 -19.04 -27.58
C SER A 427 17.11 -19.46 -26.98
N ILE A 428 18.17 -19.54 -27.80
CA ILE A 428 19.51 -19.89 -27.31
C ILE A 428 20.17 -18.77 -26.50
N VAL A 429 19.74 -17.52 -26.72
CA VAL A 429 20.25 -16.35 -26.00
C VAL A 429 19.48 -16.16 -24.69
N VAL A 430 18.18 -16.42 -24.70
CA VAL A 430 17.29 -16.26 -23.55
C VAL A 430 17.50 -17.37 -22.53
N PHE A 431 17.60 -18.63 -22.96
CA PHE A 431 17.87 -19.79 -22.09
C PHE A 431 19.05 -20.65 -22.59
N PRO A 432 20.29 -20.11 -22.64
CA PRO A 432 21.52 -20.83 -23.05
C PRO A 432 21.85 -22.05 -22.17
N ASP A 433 21.42 -22.00 -20.91
CA ASP A 433 21.48 -23.07 -19.92
C ASP A 433 20.49 -24.21 -20.19
N GLY A 434 19.60 -24.03 -21.18
CA GLY A 434 18.62 -25.02 -21.61
C GLY A 434 17.42 -25.17 -20.68
N ILE A 435 16.59 -26.16 -21.00
CA ILE A 435 15.37 -26.49 -20.24
C ILE A 435 15.51 -27.91 -19.69
N ALA A 436 15.41 -28.05 -18.38
CA ALA A 436 15.32 -29.36 -17.76
C ALA A 436 13.91 -29.94 -17.92
N VAL A 437 13.81 -31.25 -18.15
CA VAL A 437 12.53 -31.97 -18.21
C VAL A 437 12.54 -33.05 -17.14
N LEU A 438 11.62 -32.94 -16.19
CA LEU A 438 11.36 -33.99 -15.21
C LEU A 438 10.26 -34.93 -15.71
N PRO A 439 10.36 -36.24 -15.42
CA PRO A 439 9.26 -37.17 -15.67
C PRO A 439 8.02 -36.75 -14.87
N TRP A 440 6.88 -37.36 -15.20
CA TRP A 440 5.67 -37.11 -14.41
C TRP A 440 5.88 -37.63 -12.99
N GLU A 441 5.69 -36.74 -12.03
CA GLU A 441 5.73 -37.01 -10.61
C GLU A 441 4.47 -36.43 -9.96
N VAL A 442 4.12 -36.94 -8.77
CA VAL A 442 2.94 -36.46 -8.05
C VAL A 442 3.18 -35.01 -7.59
N PRO A 443 2.38 -34.03 -8.06
CA PRO A 443 2.54 -32.64 -7.66
C PRO A 443 2.32 -32.44 -6.17
N GLY A 444 2.91 -31.40 -5.59
CA GLY A 444 2.79 -31.12 -4.15
C GLY A 444 3.54 -32.10 -3.23
N THR A 445 4.37 -33.01 -3.78
CA THR A 445 5.20 -33.93 -2.97
C THR A 445 6.63 -33.41 -2.81
N ARG A 446 7.29 -33.79 -1.71
CA ARG A 446 8.69 -33.39 -1.46
C ARG A 446 9.65 -33.86 -2.55
N GLN A 447 9.38 -34.99 -3.19
CA GLN A 447 10.25 -35.58 -4.21
C GLN A 447 10.41 -34.66 -5.42
N ILE A 448 9.30 -34.21 -6.02
CA ILE A 448 9.33 -33.28 -7.16
C ILE A 448 10.01 -31.96 -6.81
N GLY A 449 9.90 -31.50 -5.56
CA GLY A 449 10.63 -30.33 -5.07
C GLY A 449 12.15 -30.54 -5.06
N LEU A 450 12.62 -31.70 -4.61
CA LEU A 450 14.05 -32.05 -4.58
C LEU A 450 14.62 -32.25 -5.99
N ASP A 451 13.90 -32.96 -6.85
CA ASP A 451 14.32 -33.19 -8.24
C ASP A 451 14.32 -31.88 -9.03
N THR A 452 13.33 -31.01 -8.82
CA THR A 452 13.31 -29.64 -9.41
C THR A 452 14.50 -28.82 -8.92
N ALA A 453 14.79 -28.83 -7.61
CA ALA A 453 15.91 -28.10 -7.05
C ALA A 453 17.28 -28.62 -7.53
N ARG A 454 17.40 -29.92 -7.82
CA ARG A 454 18.60 -30.49 -8.46
C ARG A 454 18.80 -29.89 -9.85
N GLU A 455 17.76 -29.91 -10.69
CA GLU A 455 17.83 -29.39 -12.06
C GLU A 455 18.09 -27.88 -12.09
N LEU A 456 17.55 -27.13 -11.12
CA LEU A 456 17.71 -25.69 -11.01
C LEU A 456 19.15 -25.24 -10.71
N LYS A 457 20.06 -26.14 -10.33
CA LYS A 457 21.48 -25.79 -10.20
C LYS A 457 22.08 -25.40 -11.56
N ASP A 458 21.65 -26.09 -12.61
CA ASP A 458 22.24 -25.97 -13.94
C ASP A 458 21.26 -25.45 -14.99
N HIS A 459 20.01 -25.14 -14.62
CA HIS A 459 18.97 -24.60 -15.48
C HIS A 459 18.14 -23.53 -14.75
N ARG A 460 17.60 -22.54 -15.48
CA ARG A 460 16.62 -21.59 -14.96
C ARG A 460 15.17 -21.98 -15.24
N LEU A 461 14.95 -22.92 -16.17
CA LEU A 461 13.64 -23.45 -16.56
C LEU A 461 13.58 -24.96 -16.34
N VAL A 462 12.53 -25.42 -15.66
CA VAL A 462 12.23 -26.83 -15.44
C VAL A 462 10.79 -27.12 -15.89
N VAL A 463 10.62 -28.02 -16.84
CA VAL A 463 9.33 -28.53 -17.28
C VAL A 463 8.97 -29.77 -16.47
N TRP A 464 7.77 -29.77 -15.90
CA TRP A 464 7.15 -30.93 -15.29
C TRP A 464 6.26 -31.58 -16.34
N ALA A 465 6.67 -32.75 -16.83
CA ALA A 465 5.95 -33.42 -17.91
C ALA A 465 4.46 -33.60 -17.57
N LYS A 466 3.59 -33.26 -18.54
CA LYS A 466 2.12 -33.35 -18.42
C LYS A 466 1.48 -32.39 -17.39
N HIS A 467 2.24 -31.43 -16.84
CA HIS A 467 1.73 -30.52 -15.82
C HIS A 467 2.00 -29.05 -16.17
N GLY A 468 3.27 -28.63 -16.24
CA GLY A 468 3.58 -27.21 -16.37
C GLY A 468 5.07 -26.92 -16.44
N VAL A 469 5.42 -25.67 -16.17
CA VAL A 469 6.80 -25.18 -16.15
C VAL A 469 7.04 -24.35 -14.91
N LEU A 470 8.28 -24.42 -14.42
CA LEU A 470 8.80 -23.56 -13.38
C LEU A 470 9.99 -22.77 -13.93
N SER A 471 10.01 -21.47 -13.66
CA SER A 471 11.09 -20.56 -14.03
C SER A 471 11.66 -19.85 -12.82
N THR A 472 12.92 -19.43 -12.95
CA THR A 472 13.65 -18.71 -11.91
C THR A 472 14.46 -17.55 -12.50
N GLY A 473 14.51 -16.43 -11.78
CA GLY A 473 15.07 -15.19 -12.32
C GLY A 473 15.33 -14.13 -11.26
N VAL A 474 15.89 -13.00 -11.68
CA VAL A 474 16.22 -11.85 -10.80
C VAL A 474 15.02 -10.92 -10.58
N ASP A 475 14.07 -10.92 -11.52
CA ASP A 475 12.80 -10.19 -11.43
C ASP A 475 11.69 -10.94 -12.20
N TYR A 476 10.47 -10.40 -12.18
CA TYR A 476 9.34 -11.00 -12.88
C TYR A 476 9.48 -10.95 -14.40
N GLN A 477 10.17 -9.95 -14.96
CA GLN A 477 10.35 -9.83 -16.41
C GLN A 477 11.29 -10.92 -16.93
N ASP A 478 12.35 -11.25 -16.18
CA ASP A 478 13.25 -12.36 -16.44
C ASP A 478 12.50 -13.71 -16.39
N CYS A 479 11.76 -13.99 -15.30
CA CYS A 479 10.99 -15.23 -15.17
C CYS A 479 9.88 -15.39 -16.23
N PHE A 480 9.03 -14.37 -16.39
CA PHE A 480 7.95 -14.43 -17.37
C PHE A 480 8.48 -14.43 -18.80
N GLY A 481 9.54 -13.66 -19.08
CA GLY A 481 10.21 -13.68 -20.38
C GLY A 481 10.75 -15.06 -20.73
N LEU A 482 11.40 -15.75 -19.79
CA LEU A 482 11.86 -17.13 -19.96
C LEU A 482 10.71 -18.08 -20.32
N ILE A 483 9.61 -18.05 -19.56
CA ILE A 483 8.44 -18.89 -19.83
C ILE A 483 7.80 -18.51 -21.17
N GLU A 484 7.66 -17.22 -21.47
CA GLU A 484 7.02 -16.71 -22.68
C GLU A 484 7.80 -17.14 -23.92
N THR A 485 9.11 -16.94 -23.95
CA THR A 485 9.97 -17.36 -25.07
C THR A 485 9.95 -18.87 -25.24
N ALA A 486 10.11 -19.65 -24.16
CA ALA A 486 10.06 -21.11 -24.24
C ALA A 486 8.69 -21.63 -24.72
N ASN A 487 7.59 -21.08 -24.19
CA ASN A 487 6.24 -21.45 -24.60
C ASN A 487 5.92 -20.99 -26.03
N LYS A 488 6.47 -19.87 -26.49
CA LYS A 488 6.38 -19.40 -27.88
C LYS A 488 7.14 -20.31 -28.82
N ALA A 489 8.39 -20.66 -28.50
CA ALA A 489 9.21 -21.58 -29.28
C ALA A 489 8.53 -22.96 -29.37
N ALA A 490 7.98 -23.47 -28.26
CA ALA A 490 7.22 -24.71 -28.24
C ALA A 490 6.00 -24.66 -29.16
N LYS A 491 5.28 -23.53 -29.19
CA LYS A 491 4.18 -23.33 -30.13
C LYS A 491 4.65 -23.40 -31.58
N ILE A 492 5.71 -22.67 -31.92
CA ILE A 492 6.25 -22.65 -33.29
C ILE A 492 6.67 -24.07 -33.71
N ALA A 493 7.37 -24.79 -32.84
CA ALA A 493 7.81 -26.16 -33.11
C ALA A 493 6.64 -27.12 -33.33
N LEU A 494 5.59 -27.04 -32.49
CA LEU A 494 4.38 -27.86 -32.64
C LEU A 494 3.60 -27.52 -33.90
N ASP A 495 3.38 -26.23 -34.17
CA ASP A 495 2.68 -25.76 -35.37
C ASP A 495 3.46 -26.17 -36.63
N LEU A 496 4.80 -26.07 -36.63
CA LEU A 496 5.63 -26.49 -37.75
C LEU A 496 5.55 -28.00 -37.99
N LYS A 497 5.62 -28.84 -36.94
CA LYS A 497 5.40 -30.29 -37.07
C LYS A 497 4.01 -30.58 -37.64
N MET A 498 2.99 -29.88 -37.17
CA MET A 498 1.60 -30.04 -37.63
C MET A 498 1.41 -29.62 -39.10
N ILE A 499 1.99 -28.50 -39.53
CA ILE A 499 1.85 -28.00 -40.90
C ILE A 499 2.67 -28.84 -41.88
N SER A 500 3.91 -29.16 -41.52
CA SER A 500 4.83 -29.90 -42.40
C SER A 500 4.55 -31.40 -42.45
N GLN A 501 3.89 -31.96 -41.43
CA GLN A 501 3.73 -33.41 -41.22
C GLN A 501 5.07 -34.15 -41.20
N LYS A 502 6.13 -33.47 -40.77
CA LYS A 502 7.52 -33.96 -40.72
C LYS A 502 8.12 -33.75 -39.34
N ASN A 503 9.22 -34.45 -39.08
CA ASN A 503 10.05 -34.15 -37.91
C ASN A 503 10.74 -32.78 -38.09
N LEU A 504 11.03 -32.10 -36.99
CA LEU A 504 11.69 -30.77 -37.05
C LEU A 504 13.02 -30.82 -37.79
N LYS A 505 13.78 -31.90 -37.62
CA LYS A 505 15.07 -32.13 -38.30
C LYS A 505 14.97 -32.21 -39.83
N GLU A 506 13.77 -32.44 -40.37
CA GLU A 506 13.51 -32.49 -41.81
C GLU A 506 12.97 -31.15 -42.36
N CYS A 507 12.76 -30.18 -41.47
CA CYS A 507 12.31 -28.83 -41.80
C CYS A 507 13.51 -27.88 -41.92
N ASN A 508 13.27 -26.69 -42.47
CA ASN A 508 14.26 -25.62 -42.51
C ASN A 508 14.36 -24.92 -41.14
N ILE A 509 15.10 -25.55 -40.22
CA ILE A 509 15.37 -25.06 -38.87
C ILE A 509 16.85 -24.67 -38.72
N LEU A 510 17.19 -23.94 -37.65
CA LEU A 510 18.58 -23.63 -37.34
C LEU A 510 19.36 -24.92 -37.06
N THR A 511 20.47 -25.09 -37.78
CA THR A 511 21.38 -26.20 -37.55
C THR A 511 22.20 -25.98 -36.29
N ILE A 512 22.86 -27.03 -35.77
CA ILE A 512 23.80 -26.91 -34.65
C ILE A 512 24.90 -25.88 -34.97
N ASP A 513 25.38 -25.84 -36.21
CA ASP A 513 26.41 -24.88 -36.62
C ASP A 513 25.87 -23.44 -36.58
N ASN A 514 24.63 -23.21 -37.03
CA ASN A 514 24.01 -21.88 -36.89
C ASN A 514 23.85 -21.47 -35.43
N LEU A 515 23.47 -22.40 -34.55
CA LEU A 515 23.38 -22.13 -33.11
C LEU A 515 24.75 -21.79 -32.51
N LYS A 516 25.82 -22.49 -32.94
CA LYS A 516 27.21 -22.18 -32.55
C LYS A 516 27.64 -20.79 -33.03
N GLU A 517 27.28 -20.40 -34.26
CA GLU A 517 27.54 -19.05 -34.79
C GLU A 517 26.84 -17.96 -33.96
N VAL A 518 25.58 -18.17 -33.56
CA VAL A 518 24.84 -17.25 -32.69
C VAL A 518 25.50 -17.14 -31.32
N CYS A 519 25.87 -18.27 -30.71
CA CYS A 519 26.61 -18.32 -29.44
C CYS A 519 27.94 -17.55 -29.53
N GLN A 520 28.69 -17.73 -30.61
CA GLN A 520 29.96 -17.04 -30.83
C GLN A 520 29.76 -15.53 -31.01
N ALA A 521 28.74 -15.12 -31.77
CA ALA A 521 28.46 -13.70 -32.04
C ALA A 521 28.00 -12.94 -30.79
N LEU A 522 27.16 -13.58 -29.95
CA LEU A 522 26.56 -12.96 -28.77
C LEU A 522 27.28 -13.31 -27.45
N LYS A 523 28.36 -14.09 -27.52
CA LYS A 523 29.17 -14.53 -26.37
C LYS A 523 28.36 -15.26 -25.31
N VAL A 524 27.55 -16.22 -25.75
CA VAL A 524 26.71 -17.07 -24.90
C VAL A 524 27.14 -18.52 -25.05
N ASP A 525 27.11 -19.29 -23.96
CA ASP A 525 27.52 -20.69 -23.96
C ASP A 525 26.29 -21.62 -23.98
N GLY A 526 26.13 -22.41 -25.04
CA GLY A 526 24.96 -23.26 -25.26
C GLY A 526 25.18 -24.67 -24.71
N LYS A 527 24.59 -24.96 -23.56
CA LYS A 527 24.82 -26.19 -22.75
C LYS A 527 24.81 -27.53 -23.51
N TYR A 528 24.03 -27.65 -24.58
CA TYR A 528 23.85 -28.90 -25.32
C TYR A 528 24.46 -28.91 -26.73
N LEU A 529 25.31 -27.93 -27.06
CA LEU A 529 25.99 -27.80 -28.36
C LEU A 529 27.32 -28.56 -28.46
N ASP A 530 27.76 -29.17 -27.36
CA ASP A 530 28.94 -30.06 -27.31
C ASP A 530 28.74 -31.37 -28.08
#